data_AF-M1J723-F1
#
_entry.id   AF-M1J723-F1
#
_cell.length_a   1.000
_cell.length_b   1.000
_cell.length_c   1.000
_cell.angle_alpha   90.00
_cell.angle_beta   90.00
_cell.angle_gamma   90.00
#
_symmetry.space_group_name_H-M   'P 1'
#
loop_
_entity.id
_entity.type
_entity.pdbx_description
1 polymer ?
#
loop_
_entity_poly.entity_id
_entity_poly.type
_entity_poly.pdbx_seq_one_letter_code
_entity_poly.pdbx_strand_id
1 'polypeptide(L)'
;MNFKSICLIILLSALIIPYIPQNIYFFPHRNTTGATISSGLYVNPYLYYTSPPAPAGIASFGLYNYSGNVTPYVITTNEMLGYVNITSLLAYNREALRYGVDPYSATLQFNIVLSVNTSNGVYAYWLQDVGQFQTNKNSLTFIDNVWNLTGSLSTLSSSAITGNGQVASAGGGQTFYYDVGPSYTYSFPLSYIYIINMSYTSNAVYVWIGYEIIQIGQTEYGTVNYYDKITIYQPNIISASLMINGNNYTPNGLYYDAELVWGGGGNGAPTSFNSLNCTLGLYYISNGSITPVPSLYTFGADTAEAAYNVYTTMNNGVPIAYNGIENLTILTNNFSVILI
;
A
#
# COMPACT_ATOMS: atom_id res chain seq x y z
N MET A 1 31.76 -59.01 -21.84
CA MET A 1 30.49 -59.25 -21.12
C MET A 1 30.21 -58.04 -20.24
N ASN A 2 29.15 -57.31 -20.59
CA ASN A 2 28.38 -56.31 -19.84
C ASN A 2 29.10 -55.14 -19.15
N PHE A 3 29.32 -54.09 -19.95
CA PHE A 3 29.03 -52.72 -19.53
C PHE A 3 27.54 -52.61 -19.16
N LYS A 4 27.21 -52.16 -17.95
CA LYS A 4 25.87 -51.67 -17.62
C LYS A 4 25.96 -50.20 -17.24
N SER A 5 25.25 -49.41 -18.03
CA SER A 5 25.16 -47.96 -18.01
C SER A 5 24.68 -47.42 -16.68
N ILE A 6 25.30 -46.32 -16.27
CA ILE A 6 24.81 -45.38 -15.28
C ILE A 6 23.54 -44.76 -15.88
N CYS A 7 22.37 -45.10 -15.32
CA CYS A 7 21.11 -44.43 -15.62
C CYS A 7 20.97 -43.27 -14.63
N LEU A 8 21.45 -42.09 -15.03
CA LEU A 8 21.23 -40.84 -14.32
C LEU A 8 19.78 -40.43 -14.59
N ILE A 9 18.87 -40.72 -13.65
CA ILE A 9 17.52 -40.17 -13.68
C ILE A 9 17.63 -38.69 -13.28
N ILE A 10 17.76 -37.83 -14.27
CA ILE A 10 17.49 -36.40 -14.12
C ILE A 10 15.97 -36.28 -13.95
N LEU A 11 15.51 -36.27 -12.71
CA LEU A 11 14.20 -35.71 -12.38
C LEU A 11 14.30 -34.20 -12.67
N LEU A 12 13.95 -33.80 -13.89
CA LEU A 12 13.44 -32.46 -14.14
C LEU A 12 12.17 -32.33 -13.28
N SER A 13 12.35 -31.87 -12.04
CA SER A 13 11.29 -31.11 -11.40
C SER A 13 11.14 -29.86 -12.26
N ALA A 14 10.20 -29.92 -13.20
CA ALA A 14 9.65 -28.70 -13.76
C ALA A 14 9.22 -27.87 -12.54
N LEU A 15 9.94 -26.77 -12.29
CA LEU A 15 9.41 -25.69 -11.49
C LEU A 15 8.06 -25.38 -12.13
N ILE A 16 6.99 -25.82 -11.46
CA ILE A 16 5.68 -25.25 -11.65
C ILE A 16 5.84 -23.85 -11.09
N ILE A 17 6.35 -22.94 -11.93
CA ILE A 17 6.14 -21.52 -11.74
C ILE A 17 4.62 -21.40 -11.69
N PRO A 18 4.01 -21.01 -10.55
CA PRO A 18 2.59 -20.75 -10.55
C PRO A 18 2.33 -19.75 -11.68
N TYR A 19 1.44 -20.12 -12.60
CA TYR A 19 0.91 -19.21 -13.59
C TYR A 19 0.19 -18.10 -12.82
N ILE A 20 0.91 -17.03 -12.50
CA ILE A 20 0.34 -15.81 -11.95
C ILE A 20 -0.36 -15.16 -13.15
N PRO A 21 -1.69 -14.99 -13.13
CA PRO A 21 -2.37 -14.29 -14.20
C PRO A 21 -1.73 -12.91 -14.34
N GLN A 22 -1.37 -12.52 -15.57
CA GLN A 22 -0.68 -11.26 -15.90
C GLN A 22 -1.51 -9.99 -15.64
N ASN A 23 -2.51 -10.03 -14.75
CA ASN A 23 -3.52 -8.99 -14.59
C ASN A 23 -3.76 -8.66 -13.11
N ILE A 24 -2.71 -8.39 -12.32
CA ILE A 24 -2.88 -7.82 -10.98
C ILE A 24 -2.10 -6.51 -10.97
N TYR A 25 -2.77 -5.42 -11.33
CA TYR A 25 -2.24 -4.07 -11.38
C TYR A 25 -2.95 -3.21 -10.33
N PHE A 26 -2.25 -2.71 -9.31
CA PHE A 26 -2.88 -1.81 -8.34
C PHE A 26 -2.72 -0.38 -8.80
N PHE A 27 -3.79 0.22 -9.32
CA PHE A 27 -3.71 1.54 -9.93
C PHE A 27 -3.83 2.63 -8.87
N PRO A 28 -3.04 3.71 -8.95
CA PRO A 28 -3.43 4.95 -8.33
C PRO A 28 -4.64 5.54 -9.05
N HIS A 29 -5.42 6.39 -8.38
CA HIS A 29 -6.54 7.09 -8.98
C HIS A 29 -6.09 7.87 -10.23
N ARG A 30 -6.85 7.76 -11.32
CA ARG A 30 -6.53 8.38 -12.61
C ARG A 30 -7.20 9.76 -12.67
N ASN A 31 -6.42 10.84 -12.69
CA ASN A 31 -6.92 12.17 -13.05
C ASN A 31 -7.38 12.17 -14.53
N THR A 32 -8.58 11.66 -14.80
CA THR A 32 -9.21 11.61 -16.14
C THR A 32 -10.08 12.83 -16.42
N THR A 33 -10.42 13.57 -15.38
CA THR A 33 -10.94 14.92 -15.50
C THR A 33 -9.81 15.86 -15.09
N GLY A 34 -9.57 16.91 -15.86
CA GLY A 34 -8.73 18.02 -15.45
C GLY A 34 -9.40 18.77 -14.31
N ALA A 35 -9.61 18.12 -13.17
CA ALA A 35 -9.91 18.78 -11.91
C ALA A 35 -8.78 19.80 -11.74
N THR A 36 -9.11 21.05 -12.03
CA THR A 36 -8.17 22.15 -11.85
C THR A 36 -8.00 22.23 -10.36
N ILE A 37 -6.90 21.68 -9.85
CA ILE A 37 -6.55 21.76 -8.44
C ILE A 37 -6.30 23.23 -8.17
N SER A 38 -7.33 23.93 -7.69
CA SER A 38 -7.13 25.23 -7.07
C SER A 38 -6.26 24.97 -5.85
N SER A 39 -5.09 25.59 -5.79
CA SER A 39 -4.32 25.69 -4.55
C SER A 39 -5.27 26.18 -3.45
N GLY A 40 -5.63 25.28 -2.54
CA GLY A 40 -6.29 25.60 -1.28
C GLY A 40 -5.23 25.89 -0.23
N LEU A 41 -5.65 26.37 0.94
CA LEU A 41 -4.77 26.43 2.12
C LEU A 41 -4.32 25.04 2.57
N TYR A 42 -5.02 23.99 2.13
CA TYR A 42 -4.77 22.58 2.43
C TYR A 42 -5.40 21.67 1.35
N VAL A 43 -4.98 20.42 1.30
CA VAL A 43 -5.54 19.39 0.40
C VAL A 43 -6.96 19.00 0.85
N ASN A 44 -7.89 18.82 -0.07
CA ASN A 44 -9.25 18.35 0.22
C ASN A 44 -9.28 16.81 0.18
N PRO A 45 -9.45 16.07 1.30
CA PRO A 45 -9.52 14.60 1.31
C PRO A 45 -10.64 14.01 0.44
N TYR A 46 -11.69 14.79 0.18
CA TYR A 46 -12.88 14.34 -0.54
C TYR A 46 -12.80 14.64 -2.05
N LEU A 47 -11.63 14.97 -2.59
CA LEU A 47 -11.49 15.33 -4.00
C LEU A 47 -11.88 14.17 -4.93
N TYR A 48 -11.49 12.93 -4.58
CA TYR A 48 -11.74 11.74 -5.40
C TYR A 48 -12.90 10.88 -4.90
N TYR A 49 -13.18 10.89 -3.60
CA TYR A 49 -14.27 10.12 -3.00
C TYR A 49 -15.11 11.01 -2.09
N THR A 50 -16.36 11.22 -2.48
CA THR A 50 -17.39 11.89 -1.67
C THR A 50 -18.43 10.92 -1.10
N SER A 51 -18.40 9.66 -1.55
CA SER A 51 -19.29 8.59 -1.09
C SER A 51 -18.63 7.21 -1.30
N PRO A 52 -19.00 6.20 -0.50
CA PRO A 52 -18.60 4.82 -0.75
C PRO A 52 -19.08 4.27 -2.11
N PRO A 53 -18.41 3.24 -2.65
CA PRO A 53 -17.22 2.59 -2.09
C PRO A 53 -15.96 3.42 -2.34
N ALA A 54 -15.06 3.41 -1.36
CA ALA A 54 -13.71 3.96 -1.45
C ALA A 54 -12.73 2.94 -0.86
N PRO A 55 -11.40 3.08 -1.04
CA PRO A 55 -10.44 2.38 -0.19
C PRO A 55 -10.75 2.70 1.28
N ALA A 56 -10.97 1.69 2.11
CA ALA A 56 -11.53 1.88 3.46
C ALA A 56 -10.64 1.26 4.54
N GLY A 57 -10.38 1.97 5.63
CA GLY A 57 -9.42 1.56 6.64
C GLY A 57 -8.99 2.75 7.47
N ILE A 58 -7.68 3.02 7.51
CA ILE A 58 -7.12 4.25 8.10
C ILE A 58 -6.19 4.95 7.11
N ALA A 59 -6.25 6.28 7.04
CA ALA A 59 -5.31 7.09 6.26
C ALA A 59 -4.99 8.41 6.96
N SER A 60 -3.85 9.02 6.64
CA SER A 60 -3.45 10.34 7.11
C SER A 60 -3.12 11.25 5.92
N PHE A 61 -4.04 12.16 5.59
CA PHE A 61 -3.85 13.21 4.59
C PHE A 61 -2.98 14.40 5.07
N GLY A 62 -2.46 14.33 6.30
CA GLY A 62 -1.71 15.45 6.87
C GLY A 62 -2.59 16.58 7.39
N LEU A 63 -3.81 16.29 7.86
CA LEU A 63 -4.80 17.30 8.25
C LEU A 63 -5.39 17.03 9.63
N TYR A 64 -5.28 17.99 10.53
CA TYR A 64 -6.22 18.06 11.64
C TYR A 64 -7.55 18.64 11.16
N ASN A 65 -8.68 18.10 11.64
CA ASN A 65 -10.01 18.65 11.37
C ASN A 65 -10.84 18.68 12.67
N TYR A 66 -10.87 19.85 13.30
CA TYR A 66 -11.66 20.11 14.51
C TYR A 66 -13.02 20.70 14.12
N SER A 67 -13.96 19.83 13.77
CA SER A 67 -15.34 20.19 13.41
C SER A 67 -15.43 21.23 12.29
N GLY A 68 -14.66 21.02 11.21
CA GLY A 68 -14.61 21.91 10.04
C GLY A 68 -13.46 22.92 10.08
N ASN A 69 -12.79 23.11 11.22
CA ASN A 69 -11.56 23.88 11.29
C ASN A 69 -10.39 22.98 10.92
N VAL A 70 -9.90 23.13 9.69
CA VAL A 70 -8.84 22.28 9.13
C VAL A 70 -7.49 22.97 9.24
N THR A 71 -6.51 22.26 9.81
CA THR A 71 -5.12 22.73 9.91
C THR A 71 -4.19 21.67 9.33
N PRO A 72 -3.42 21.97 8.27
CA PRO A 72 -2.48 21.03 7.70
C PRO A 72 -1.23 20.84 8.58
N TYR A 73 -0.62 19.67 8.50
CA TYR A 73 0.69 19.34 9.03
C TYR A 73 1.51 18.59 7.99
N VAL A 74 2.82 18.50 8.26
CA VAL A 74 3.78 17.78 7.42
C VAL A 74 4.57 16.80 8.26
N ILE A 75 4.72 15.58 7.76
CA ILE A 75 5.63 14.58 8.31
C ILE A 75 6.62 14.21 7.21
N THR A 76 7.90 14.21 7.57
CA THR A 76 8.97 13.66 6.74
C THR A 76 9.71 12.63 7.58
N THR A 77 9.87 11.42 7.05
CA THR A 77 10.56 10.31 7.71
C THR A 77 11.35 9.49 6.69
N ASN A 78 12.25 8.66 7.16
CA ASN A 78 12.91 7.64 6.36
C ASN A 78 12.26 6.26 6.55
N GLU A 79 11.33 6.10 7.50
CA GLU A 79 10.68 4.82 7.78
C GLU A 79 9.24 5.00 8.26
N MET A 80 8.36 4.15 7.72
CA MET A 80 6.92 4.08 8.02
C MET A 80 6.53 2.64 8.29
N LEU A 81 5.57 2.45 9.21
CA LEU A 81 5.09 1.14 9.65
C LEU A 81 3.56 1.08 9.60
N GLY A 82 3.02 -0.04 9.12
CA GLY A 82 1.60 -0.34 9.13
C GLY A 82 1.31 -1.59 9.97
N TYR A 83 0.68 -1.44 11.13
CA TYR A 83 0.31 -2.57 11.99
C TYR A 83 -1.03 -3.16 11.60
N VAL A 84 -1.11 -4.49 11.61
CA VAL A 84 -2.29 -5.26 11.24
C VAL A 84 -2.52 -6.39 12.24
N ASN A 85 -3.77 -6.54 12.70
CA ASN A 85 -4.21 -7.73 13.42
C ASN A 85 -5.64 -8.12 12.98
N ILE A 86 -5.75 -9.22 12.25
CA ILE A 86 -6.97 -9.73 11.65
C ILE A 86 -7.47 -10.92 12.47
N THR A 87 -8.70 -10.84 12.94
CA THR A 87 -9.38 -11.95 13.65
C THR A 87 -10.50 -12.57 12.83
N SER A 88 -10.95 -11.90 11.77
CA SER A 88 -11.87 -12.44 10.79
C SER A 88 -11.71 -11.74 9.44
N LEU A 89 -11.71 -12.50 8.35
CA LEU A 89 -11.63 -11.97 6.98
C LEU A 89 -12.30 -12.96 6.01
N LEU A 90 -13.31 -12.46 5.29
CA LEU A 90 -13.94 -13.11 4.14
C LEU A 90 -14.45 -12.02 3.19
N ALA A 91 -13.95 -12.01 1.96
CA ALA A 91 -14.40 -11.10 0.92
C ALA A 91 -15.07 -11.88 -0.21
N TYR A 92 -16.11 -11.30 -0.80
CA TYR A 92 -16.73 -11.84 -2.01
C TYR A 92 -17.38 -10.73 -2.83
N ASN A 93 -16.94 -10.55 -4.07
CA ASN A 93 -17.63 -9.71 -5.03
C ASN A 93 -17.57 -10.29 -6.44
N ARG A 94 -18.71 -10.71 -6.98
CA ARG A 94 -18.80 -11.30 -8.32
C ARG A 94 -18.39 -10.33 -9.42
N GLU A 95 -18.57 -9.02 -9.21
CA GLU A 95 -18.24 -7.99 -10.19
C GLU A 95 -16.72 -7.86 -10.42
N ALA A 96 -15.89 -8.35 -9.49
CA ALA A 96 -14.42 -8.40 -9.66
C ALA A 96 -13.99 -9.16 -10.92
N LEU A 97 -14.81 -10.12 -11.40
CA LEU A 97 -14.54 -10.84 -12.65
C LEU A 97 -14.47 -9.92 -13.88
N ARG A 98 -15.18 -8.78 -13.87
CA ARG A 98 -15.13 -7.80 -14.98
C ARG A 98 -13.78 -7.10 -15.07
N TYR A 99 -13.02 -7.13 -13.99
CA TYR A 99 -11.67 -6.58 -13.86
C TYR A 99 -10.60 -7.67 -14.02
N GLY A 100 -10.98 -8.91 -14.32
CA GLY A 100 -10.04 -10.04 -14.39
C GLY A 100 -9.53 -10.50 -13.02
N VAL A 101 -10.25 -10.20 -11.93
CA VAL A 101 -9.88 -10.50 -10.55
C VAL A 101 -10.79 -11.60 -9.97
N ASP A 102 -10.23 -12.49 -9.15
CA ASP A 102 -11.00 -13.54 -8.47
C ASP A 102 -12.01 -12.91 -7.48
N PRO A 103 -13.28 -13.38 -7.45
CA PRO A 103 -14.30 -12.82 -6.55
C PRO A 103 -13.95 -12.83 -5.07
N TYR A 104 -13.11 -13.76 -4.61
CA TYR A 104 -12.69 -13.88 -3.21
C TYR A 104 -11.39 -13.12 -2.90
N SER A 105 -10.88 -12.36 -3.87
CA SER A 105 -9.68 -11.56 -3.71
C SER A 105 -9.98 -10.24 -3.01
N ALA A 106 -9.12 -9.89 -2.05
CA ALA A 106 -9.11 -8.61 -1.34
C ALA A 106 -7.67 -8.21 -1.08
N THR A 107 -7.45 -6.93 -0.85
CA THR A 107 -6.14 -6.40 -0.48
C THR A 107 -6.20 -5.54 0.75
N LEU A 108 -5.16 -5.61 1.57
CA LEU A 108 -4.80 -4.56 2.52
C LEU A 108 -3.56 -3.87 1.98
N GLN A 109 -3.67 -2.59 1.68
CA GLN A 109 -2.65 -1.82 0.98
C GLN A 109 -2.04 -0.80 1.94
N PHE A 110 -0.74 -0.91 2.17
CA PHE A 110 0.06 0.07 2.89
C PHE A 110 0.76 0.98 1.90
N ASN A 111 0.35 2.24 1.87
CA ASN A 111 0.78 3.20 0.87
C ASN A 111 1.48 4.39 1.52
N ILE A 112 2.51 4.92 0.86
CA ILE A 112 3.19 6.15 1.24
C ILE A 112 3.86 6.80 0.03
N VAL A 113 3.88 8.13 -0.02
CA VAL A 113 4.61 8.85 -1.06
C VAL A 113 6.04 9.17 -0.64
N LEU A 114 7.00 8.76 -1.47
CA LEU A 114 8.38 9.21 -1.46
C LEU A 114 8.49 10.52 -2.24
N SER A 115 8.94 11.58 -1.57
CA SER A 115 9.29 12.85 -2.20
C SER A 115 10.80 12.97 -2.37
N VAL A 116 11.25 13.28 -3.59
CA VAL A 116 12.66 13.42 -3.95
C VAL A 116 12.89 14.82 -4.53
N ASN A 117 13.52 15.69 -3.75
CA ASN A 117 13.90 17.03 -4.20
C ASN A 117 15.26 16.97 -4.88
N THR A 118 15.33 17.50 -6.09
CA THR A 118 16.55 17.59 -6.89
C THR A 118 16.85 19.04 -7.26
N SER A 119 18.02 19.31 -7.82
CA SER A 119 18.33 20.61 -8.42
C SER A 119 17.39 20.99 -9.58
N ASN A 120 16.67 20.03 -10.15
CA ASN A 120 15.84 20.20 -11.35
C ASN A 120 14.33 20.19 -11.04
N GLY A 121 13.93 20.02 -9.79
CA GLY A 121 12.54 19.93 -9.37
C GLY A 121 12.26 18.81 -8.38
N VAL A 122 10.97 18.65 -8.05
CA VAL A 122 10.47 17.63 -7.12
C VAL A 122 9.94 16.44 -7.92
N TYR A 123 10.38 15.25 -7.54
CA TYR A 123 9.83 13.99 -8.01
C TYR A 123 9.04 13.34 -6.87
N ALA A 124 7.94 12.68 -7.21
CA ALA A 124 7.12 11.96 -6.27
C ALA A 124 6.94 10.52 -6.75
N TYR A 125 7.07 9.56 -5.85
CA TYR A 125 6.85 8.14 -6.12
C TYR A 125 5.89 7.57 -5.09
N TRP A 126 4.85 6.89 -5.54
CA TRP A 126 3.93 6.17 -4.66
C TRP A 126 4.48 4.78 -4.41
N LEU A 127 4.78 4.48 -3.15
CA LEU A 127 5.27 3.20 -2.69
C LEU A 127 4.10 2.44 -2.08
N GLN A 128 3.88 1.23 -2.59
CA GLN A 128 2.79 0.36 -2.20
C GLN A 128 3.36 -0.94 -1.67
N ASP A 129 2.98 -1.36 -0.47
CA ASP A 129 3.19 -2.72 0.04
C ASP A 129 1.82 -3.34 0.32
N VAL A 130 1.52 -4.41 -0.40
CA VAL A 130 0.16 -4.95 -0.54
C VAL A 130 0.12 -6.36 0.02
N GLY A 131 -0.71 -6.57 1.03
CA GLY A 131 -1.14 -7.91 1.42
C GLY A 131 -2.29 -8.33 0.54
N GLN A 132 -2.02 -9.16 -0.48
CA GLN A 132 -3.04 -9.74 -1.34
C GLN A 132 -3.60 -11.02 -0.72
N PHE A 133 -4.89 -11.02 -0.44
CA PHE A 133 -5.60 -12.14 0.15
C PHE A 133 -6.43 -12.88 -0.88
N GLN A 134 -6.33 -14.21 -0.85
CA GLN A 134 -7.34 -15.10 -1.40
C GLN A 134 -8.15 -15.68 -0.24
N THR A 135 -9.25 -15.00 0.10
CA THR A 135 -9.89 -15.15 1.41
C THR A 135 -10.58 -16.51 1.61
N ASN A 136 -11.02 -17.17 0.54
CA ASN A 136 -11.58 -18.53 0.60
C ASN A 136 -10.54 -19.65 0.65
N LYS A 137 -9.26 -19.34 0.47
CA LYS A 137 -8.15 -20.30 0.54
C LYS A 137 -7.21 -20.02 1.72
N ASN A 138 -7.52 -19.00 2.51
CA ASN A 138 -6.66 -18.53 3.59
C ASN A 138 -5.23 -18.26 3.13
N SER A 139 -5.06 -17.64 1.97
CA SER A 139 -3.73 -17.33 1.41
C SER A 139 -3.49 -15.82 1.43
N LEU A 140 -2.30 -15.43 1.86
CA LEU A 140 -1.76 -14.07 1.82
C LEU A 140 -0.49 -14.08 0.95
N THR A 141 -0.36 -13.14 0.03
CA THR A 141 0.87 -12.89 -0.75
C THR A 141 1.23 -11.43 -0.61
N PHE A 142 2.50 -11.13 -0.32
CA PHE A 142 3.01 -9.77 -0.34
C PHE A 142 3.38 -9.37 -1.77
N ILE A 143 3.01 -8.16 -2.17
CA ILE A 143 3.28 -7.57 -3.49
C ILE A 143 3.63 -6.11 -3.26
N ASP A 144 4.66 -5.59 -3.92
CA ASP A 144 4.91 -4.15 -3.93
C ASP A 144 4.71 -3.54 -5.30
N ASN A 145 4.43 -2.23 -5.30
CA ASN A 145 4.44 -1.43 -6.51
C ASN A 145 5.13 -0.09 -6.26
N VAL A 146 5.76 0.44 -7.31
CA VAL A 146 6.25 1.81 -7.36
C VAL A 146 5.70 2.52 -8.59
N TRP A 147 4.93 3.59 -8.33
CA TRP A 147 4.36 4.45 -9.37
C TRP A 147 5.02 5.83 -9.36
N ASN A 148 5.23 6.41 -10.53
CA ASN A 148 5.76 7.77 -10.66
C ASN A 148 4.63 8.79 -10.62
N LEU A 149 4.55 9.61 -9.57
CA LEU A 149 3.55 10.67 -9.38
C LEU A 149 4.07 12.06 -9.78
N THR A 150 5.16 12.14 -10.55
CA THR A 150 5.81 13.42 -10.92
C THR A 150 5.16 14.11 -12.12
N GLY A 151 4.57 13.35 -13.04
CA GLY A 151 3.99 13.85 -14.29
C GLY A 151 2.55 13.39 -14.49
N SER A 152 1.89 13.92 -15.52
CA SER A 152 0.51 13.54 -15.85
C SER A 152 0.36 12.07 -16.26
N LEU A 153 1.44 11.46 -16.76
CA LEU A 153 1.53 10.02 -16.95
C LEU A 153 2.52 9.45 -15.95
N SER A 154 2.11 8.40 -15.25
CA SER A 154 3.01 7.58 -14.42
C SER A 154 3.90 6.75 -15.34
N THR A 155 5.00 7.33 -15.82
CA THR A 155 6.00 6.62 -16.62
C THR A 155 7.25 6.35 -15.80
N LEU A 156 7.63 5.09 -15.73
CA LEU A 156 8.85 4.59 -15.11
C LEU A 156 9.56 3.64 -16.10
N SER A 157 10.83 3.90 -16.43
CA SER A 157 11.59 3.04 -17.32
C SER A 157 12.36 1.98 -16.54
N SER A 158 12.65 0.84 -17.16
CA SER A 158 13.51 -0.21 -16.57
C SER A 158 14.95 0.23 -16.30
N SER A 159 15.39 1.36 -16.86
CA SER A 159 16.68 1.98 -16.55
C SER A 159 16.63 2.94 -15.36
N ALA A 160 15.43 3.37 -14.96
CA ALA A 160 15.23 4.33 -13.87
C ALA A 160 15.02 3.64 -12.52
N ILE A 161 14.74 2.34 -12.50
CA ILE A 161 14.47 1.57 -11.29
C ILE A 161 14.95 0.12 -11.44
N THR A 162 15.49 -0.43 -10.36
CA THR A 162 15.89 -1.84 -10.25
C THR A 162 15.53 -2.38 -8.88
N GLY A 163 15.23 -3.67 -8.79
CA GLY A 163 15.04 -4.41 -7.55
C GLY A 163 14.87 -5.90 -7.88
N ASN A 164 14.14 -6.64 -7.07
CA ASN A 164 13.82 -8.05 -7.32
C ASN A 164 12.75 -8.24 -8.40
N GLY A 165 11.91 -7.22 -8.58
CA GLY A 165 10.82 -7.16 -9.53
C GLY A 165 11.20 -6.57 -10.89
N GLN A 166 10.20 -6.05 -11.59
CA GLN A 166 10.35 -5.53 -12.95
C GLN A 166 9.37 -4.39 -13.26
N VAL A 167 9.68 -3.64 -14.32
CA VAL A 167 8.77 -2.63 -14.85
C VAL A 167 7.74 -3.28 -15.78
N ALA A 168 6.46 -3.00 -15.56
CA ALA A 168 5.35 -3.44 -16.39
C ALA A 168 4.53 -2.27 -16.95
N SER A 169 3.78 -2.56 -18.01
CA SER A 169 2.79 -1.65 -18.58
C SER A 169 1.48 -1.75 -17.81
N ALA A 170 0.91 -0.60 -17.47
CA ALA A 170 -0.43 -0.50 -16.91
C ALA A 170 -1.47 -0.06 -17.99
N GLY A 171 -1.06 -0.02 -19.26
CA GLY A 171 -1.87 0.48 -20.36
C GLY A 171 -1.94 2.01 -20.44
N GLY A 172 -2.40 2.54 -21.58
CA GLY A 172 -2.51 3.99 -21.80
C GLY A 172 -1.20 4.77 -21.67
N GLY A 173 -0.07 4.13 -21.98
CA GLY A 173 1.27 4.72 -21.89
C GLY A 173 1.86 4.79 -20.47
N GLN A 174 1.19 4.23 -19.47
CA GLN A 174 1.69 4.21 -18.08
C GLN A 174 2.50 2.95 -17.81
N THR A 175 3.53 3.10 -16.99
CA THR A 175 4.37 2.02 -16.52
C THR A 175 4.70 2.20 -15.04
N PHE A 176 4.87 1.08 -14.36
CA PHE A 176 5.13 1.01 -12.94
C PHE A 176 6.07 -0.16 -12.68
N TYR A 177 6.73 -0.14 -11.55
CA TYR A 177 7.54 -1.26 -11.09
C TYR A 177 6.72 -2.11 -10.11
N TYR A 178 6.94 -3.42 -10.12
CA TYR A 178 6.35 -4.33 -9.15
C TYR A 178 7.23 -5.54 -8.89
N ASP A 179 7.15 -6.08 -7.68
CA ASP A 179 7.65 -7.41 -7.31
C ASP A 179 6.55 -8.24 -6.64
N VAL A 180 6.70 -9.57 -6.72
CA VAL A 180 5.83 -10.52 -6.01
C VAL A 180 6.66 -11.21 -4.95
N GLY A 181 6.38 -10.84 -3.70
CA GLY A 181 7.02 -11.39 -2.52
C GLY A 181 6.48 -12.77 -2.12
N PRO A 182 6.76 -13.19 -0.88
CA PRO A 182 6.41 -14.50 -0.39
C PRO A 182 4.90 -14.67 -0.14
N SER A 183 4.45 -15.92 -0.21
CA SER A 183 3.09 -16.33 0.11
C SER A 183 3.02 -17.17 1.38
N TYR A 184 1.94 -16.98 2.14
CA TYR A 184 1.64 -17.70 3.37
C TYR A 184 0.23 -18.26 3.34
N THR A 185 0.06 -19.44 3.93
CA THR A 185 -1.26 -19.88 4.39
C THR A 185 -1.46 -19.37 5.80
N TYR A 186 -2.54 -18.63 6.05
CA TYR A 186 -2.81 -18.02 7.34
C TYR A 186 -3.93 -18.74 8.11
N SER A 187 -3.96 -18.49 9.41
CA SER A 187 -5.10 -18.76 10.29
C SER A 187 -5.25 -17.58 11.25
N PHE A 188 -6.45 -17.39 11.81
CA PHE A 188 -6.69 -16.29 12.73
C PHE A 188 -6.34 -16.65 14.18
N PRO A 189 -5.85 -15.70 14.99
CA PRO A 189 -5.46 -14.34 14.60
C PRO A 189 -4.25 -14.31 13.66
N LEU A 190 -4.29 -13.41 12.67
CA LEU A 190 -3.17 -13.10 11.78
C LEU A 190 -2.70 -11.69 12.10
N SER A 191 -1.46 -11.53 12.55
CA SER A 191 -0.89 -10.23 12.89
C SER A 191 0.48 -10.04 12.26
N TYR A 192 0.71 -8.86 11.70
CA TYR A 192 1.97 -8.52 11.06
C TYR A 192 2.11 -6.99 10.94
N ILE A 193 3.34 -6.56 10.63
CA ILE A 193 3.71 -5.16 10.40
C ILE A 193 4.20 -5.05 8.97
N TYR A 194 3.69 -4.08 8.21
CA TYR A 194 4.32 -3.59 6.97
C TYR A 194 5.45 -2.62 7.31
N ILE A 195 6.54 -2.65 6.55
CA ILE A 195 7.74 -1.86 6.79
C ILE A 195 8.22 -1.29 5.46
N ILE A 196 8.23 0.04 5.36
CA ILE A 196 8.86 0.76 4.24
C ILE A 196 9.95 1.64 4.83
N ASN A 197 11.21 1.33 4.50
CA ASN A 197 12.38 2.11 4.90
C ASN A 197 13.09 2.64 3.66
N MET A 198 13.73 3.81 3.77
CA MET A 198 14.52 4.38 2.69
C MET A 198 15.81 5.06 3.15
N SER A 199 16.75 5.16 2.22
CA SER A 199 17.93 6.03 2.29
C SER A 199 18.22 6.62 0.91
N TYR A 200 19.12 7.59 0.81
CA TYR A 200 19.48 8.15 -0.50
C TYR A 200 20.92 8.62 -0.54
N THR A 201 21.43 8.74 -1.77
CA THR A 201 22.66 9.44 -2.12
C THR A 201 22.30 10.60 -3.05
N SER A 202 23.29 11.34 -3.54
CA SER A 202 23.07 12.37 -4.56
C SER A 202 22.54 11.83 -5.90
N ASN A 203 22.59 10.51 -6.14
CA ASN A 203 22.27 9.91 -7.44
C ASN A 203 21.21 8.81 -7.42
N ALA A 204 20.77 8.37 -6.24
CA ALA A 204 19.76 7.33 -6.12
C ALA A 204 19.05 7.37 -4.78
N VAL A 205 17.81 6.89 -4.76
CA VAL A 205 17.09 6.51 -3.55
C VAL A 205 17.07 4.98 -3.45
N TYR A 206 17.30 4.47 -2.25
CA TYR A 206 17.18 3.06 -1.90
C TYR A 206 15.94 2.89 -1.04
N VAL A 207 15.05 1.98 -1.42
CA VAL A 207 13.81 1.66 -0.70
C VAL A 207 13.82 0.18 -0.37
N TRP A 208 13.52 -0.14 0.88
CA TRP A 208 13.35 -1.50 1.38
C TRP A 208 11.89 -1.71 1.71
N ILE A 209 11.25 -2.64 1.01
CA ILE A 209 9.87 -3.07 1.25
C ILE A 209 9.91 -4.41 1.99
N GLY A 210 9.17 -4.49 3.09
CA GLY A 210 9.26 -5.65 3.96
C GLY A 210 8.12 -5.77 4.95
N TYR A 211 8.14 -6.86 5.69
CA TYR A 211 7.15 -7.17 6.70
C TYR A 211 7.78 -7.89 7.89
N GLU A 212 7.08 -7.86 9.01
CA GLU A 212 7.31 -8.73 10.16
C GLU A 212 6.02 -9.45 10.48
N ILE A 213 5.98 -10.78 10.28
CA ILE A 213 4.90 -11.58 10.82
C ILE A 213 5.10 -11.62 12.34
N ILE A 214 4.04 -11.30 13.09
CA ILE A 214 4.00 -11.42 14.54
C ILE A 214 3.31 -12.73 14.93
N GLN A 215 2.18 -13.04 14.27
CA GLN A 215 1.33 -14.17 14.65
C GLN A 215 0.58 -14.76 13.46
N ILE A 216 0.54 -16.09 13.40
CA ILE A 216 -0.39 -16.85 12.56
C ILE A 216 -1.04 -17.93 13.43
N GLY A 217 -2.32 -17.75 13.77
CA GLY A 217 -3.02 -18.64 14.69
C GLY A 217 -2.40 -18.62 16.09
N GLN A 218 -1.91 -19.77 16.55
CA GLN A 218 -1.21 -19.90 17.83
C GLN A 218 0.32 -19.79 17.72
N THR A 219 0.84 -19.62 16.50
CA THR A 219 2.29 -19.55 16.25
C THR A 219 2.73 -18.09 16.22
N GLU A 220 3.66 -17.75 17.10
CA GLU A 220 4.33 -16.45 17.11
C GLU A 220 5.61 -16.47 16.27
N TYR A 221 5.95 -15.32 15.72
CA TYR A 221 7.12 -15.04 14.89
C TYR A 221 7.79 -13.76 15.44
N GLY A 222 8.66 -13.11 14.69
CA GLY A 222 9.31 -11.87 15.14
C GLY A 222 10.57 -11.50 14.35
N THR A 223 10.57 -11.79 13.05
CA THR A 223 11.72 -11.48 12.19
C THR A 223 11.26 -10.55 11.08
N VAL A 224 11.93 -9.40 10.97
CA VAL A 224 11.79 -8.49 9.84
C VAL A 224 12.36 -9.13 8.57
N ASN A 225 11.58 -9.15 7.51
CA ASN A 225 11.96 -9.65 6.19
C ASN A 225 11.74 -8.56 5.14
N TYR A 226 12.81 -8.15 4.47
CA TYR A 226 12.74 -7.28 3.30
C TYR A 226 12.73 -8.15 2.04
N TYR A 227 11.58 -8.24 1.38
CA TYR A 227 11.43 -9.07 0.19
C TYR A 227 11.82 -8.32 -1.08
N ASP A 228 11.80 -6.98 -1.07
CA ASP A 228 12.35 -6.19 -2.17
C ASP A 228 13.28 -5.06 -1.70
N LYS A 229 14.33 -4.83 -2.48
CA LYS A 229 15.36 -3.81 -2.29
C LYS A 229 15.48 -2.98 -3.56
N ILE A 230 14.68 -1.94 -3.62
CA ILE A 230 14.50 -1.11 -4.79
C ILE A 230 15.56 0.00 -4.80
N THR A 231 16.14 0.25 -5.96
CA THR A 231 16.97 1.42 -6.26
C THR A 231 16.28 2.24 -7.33
N ILE A 232 15.96 3.49 -7.02
CA ILE A 232 15.44 4.48 -7.96
C ILE A 232 16.58 5.42 -8.35
N TYR A 233 16.98 5.40 -9.62
CA TYR A 233 18.06 6.22 -10.14
C TYR A 233 17.54 7.62 -10.46
N GLN A 234 17.94 8.59 -9.65
CA GLN A 234 17.58 9.99 -9.83
C GLN A 234 18.81 10.86 -9.53
N PRO A 235 19.41 11.53 -10.53
CA PRO A 235 20.59 12.36 -10.30
C PRO A 235 20.23 13.68 -9.61
N ASN A 236 21.24 14.27 -8.99
CA ASN A 236 21.20 15.60 -8.35
C ASN A 236 20.19 15.71 -7.20
N ILE A 237 20.04 14.64 -6.41
CA ILE A 237 19.20 14.63 -5.21
C ILE A 237 19.81 15.58 -4.17
N ILE A 238 18.97 16.49 -3.67
CA ILE A 238 19.26 17.40 -2.56
C ILE A 238 18.72 16.79 -1.26
N SER A 239 17.50 16.23 -1.30
CA SER A 239 16.87 15.56 -0.18
C SER A 239 15.83 14.54 -0.64
N ALA A 240 15.64 13.45 0.10
CA ALA A 240 14.52 12.53 -0.09
C ALA A 240 13.91 12.09 1.25
N SER A 241 12.60 11.91 1.29
CA SER A 241 11.86 11.43 2.47
C SER A 241 10.53 10.80 2.08
N LEU A 242 10.06 9.84 2.88
CA LEU A 242 8.65 9.47 2.93
C LEU A 242 7.86 10.64 3.52
N MET A 243 6.77 11.03 2.88
CA MET A 243 6.13 12.31 3.14
C MET A 243 4.62 12.20 3.28
N ILE A 244 4.09 12.81 4.34
CA ILE A 244 2.69 13.19 4.49
C ILE A 244 2.62 14.72 4.49
N ASN A 245 1.80 15.33 3.63
CA ASN A 245 1.72 16.79 3.51
C ASN A 245 0.29 17.27 3.24
N GLY A 246 -0.34 17.84 4.26
CA GLY A 246 -1.68 18.40 4.12
C GLY A 246 -1.76 19.72 3.37
N ASN A 247 -0.63 20.35 3.02
CA ASN A 247 -0.63 21.65 2.33
C ASN A 247 -0.71 21.49 0.81
N ASN A 248 -0.12 20.43 0.26
CA ASN A 248 0.14 20.31 -1.16
C ASN A 248 -0.21 18.91 -1.67
N TYR A 249 -0.72 18.86 -2.89
CA TYR A 249 -0.79 17.65 -3.70
C TYR A 249 0.59 17.33 -4.29
N THR A 250 0.79 16.08 -4.70
CA THR A 250 1.91 15.66 -5.55
C THR A 250 1.86 16.40 -6.90
N PRO A 251 2.97 16.42 -7.67
CA PRO A 251 2.99 17.08 -8.98
C PRO A 251 1.91 16.59 -9.96
N ASN A 252 1.47 15.33 -9.87
CA ASN A 252 0.38 14.79 -10.69
C ASN A 252 -1.03 15.01 -10.09
N GLY A 253 -1.13 15.66 -8.92
CA GLY A 253 -2.39 16.05 -8.30
C GLY A 253 -2.98 15.05 -7.30
N LEU A 254 -2.25 14.00 -6.94
CA LEU A 254 -2.58 13.04 -5.88
C LEU A 254 -2.10 13.53 -4.51
N TYR A 255 -2.32 12.77 -3.44
CA TYR A 255 -1.95 13.21 -2.09
C TYR A 255 -0.51 12.83 -1.74
N TYR A 256 0.15 13.66 -0.95
CA TYR A 256 1.25 13.18 -0.12
C TYR A 256 0.62 12.64 1.17
N ASP A 257 0.18 11.40 1.18
CA ASP A 257 -0.46 10.77 2.33
C ASP A 257 0.16 9.42 2.68
N ALA A 258 -0.34 8.86 3.78
CA ALA A 258 -0.08 7.48 4.18
C ALA A 258 -1.42 6.77 4.35
N GLU A 259 -1.55 5.58 3.79
CA GLU A 259 -2.80 4.81 3.81
C GLU A 259 -2.52 3.39 4.28
N LEU A 260 -3.43 2.85 5.10
CA LEU A 260 -3.51 1.43 5.41
C LEU A 260 -4.98 1.02 5.24
N VAL A 261 -5.32 0.64 4.01
CA VAL A 261 -6.70 0.57 3.53
C VAL A 261 -7.01 -0.76 2.85
N TRP A 262 -8.22 -1.24 3.06
CA TRP A 262 -8.79 -2.39 2.37
C TRP A 262 -9.33 -1.99 1.00
N GLY A 263 -9.12 -2.86 0.02
CA GLY A 263 -9.63 -2.75 -1.34
C GLY A 263 -9.87 -4.12 -1.98
N GLY A 264 -10.33 -4.13 -3.23
CA GLY A 264 -10.42 -5.35 -4.03
C GLY A 264 -9.06 -5.91 -4.46
N GLY A 265 -9.09 -7.01 -5.20
CA GLY A 265 -7.90 -7.81 -5.53
C GLY A 265 -6.91 -7.23 -6.55
N GLY A 266 -7.13 -5.99 -7.01
CA GLY A 266 -6.34 -5.29 -8.03
C GLY A 266 -7.17 -4.79 -9.20
N ASN A 267 -6.51 -4.19 -10.19
CA ASN A 267 -7.07 -3.61 -11.41
C ASN A 267 -8.16 -2.55 -11.19
N GLY A 268 -8.19 -1.89 -10.03
CA GLY A 268 -9.30 -1.02 -9.62
C GLY A 268 -10.60 -1.77 -9.34
N ALA A 269 -10.55 -3.10 -9.15
CA ALA A 269 -11.72 -3.90 -8.83
C ALA A 269 -12.25 -3.55 -7.43
N PRO A 270 -13.57 -3.46 -7.24
CA PRO A 270 -14.16 -3.40 -5.92
C PRO A 270 -14.23 -4.80 -5.29
N THR A 271 -14.28 -4.86 -3.96
CA THR A 271 -14.68 -6.08 -3.23
C THR A 271 -15.69 -5.76 -2.12
N SER A 272 -16.37 -6.78 -1.60
CA SER A 272 -17.30 -6.64 -0.48
C SER A 272 -16.86 -7.57 0.64
N PHE A 273 -16.74 -7.04 1.85
CA PHE A 273 -16.37 -7.84 3.02
C PHE A 273 -17.65 -8.45 3.61
N ASN A 274 -17.71 -9.78 3.61
CA ASN A 274 -18.76 -10.57 4.26
C ASN A 274 -18.39 -10.82 5.73
N SER A 275 -17.09 -10.85 6.04
CA SER A 275 -16.58 -10.82 7.40
C SER A 275 -15.30 -10.00 7.42
N LEU A 276 -15.20 -9.08 8.38
CA LEU A 276 -13.98 -8.33 8.65
C LEU A 276 -13.95 -7.98 10.13
N ASN A 277 -12.83 -8.23 10.78
CA ASN A 277 -12.47 -7.67 12.07
C ASN A 277 -10.95 -7.53 12.10
N CYS A 278 -10.49 -6.29 11.98
CA CYS A 278 -9.08 -5.95 11.83
C CYS A 278 -8.73 -4.73 12.68
N THR A 279 -7.77 -4.87 13.57
CA THR A 279 -7.11 -3.74 14.22
C THR A 279 -6.03 -3.19 13.29
N LEU A 280 -5.93 -1.86 13.20
CA LEU A 280 -4.99 -1.17 12.32
C LEU A 280 -4.19 -0.12 13.11
N GLY A 281 -2.95 0.13 12.71
CA GLY A 281 -2.13 1.21 13.24
C GLY A 281 -1.17 1.77 12.19
N LEU A 282 -0.93 3.08 12.22
CA LEU A 282 -0.11 3.78 11.23
C LEU A 282 0.96 4.63 11.94
N TYR A 283 2.22 4.34 11.68
CA TYR A 283 3.35 4.91 12.42
C TYR A 283 4.47 5.38 11.50
N TYR A 284 5.31 6.26 12.03
CA TYR A 284 6.55 6.70 11.44
C TYR A 284 7.67 6.70 12.48
N ILE A 285 8.92 6.62 12.03
CA ILE A 285 10.07 6.77 12.92
C ILE A 285 10.44 8.25 13.07
N SER A 286 10.41 8.74 14.30
CA SER A 286 10.82 10.10 14.65
C SER A 286 11.90 10.04 15.72
N ASN A 287 13.09 10.59 15.43
CA ASN A 287 14.23 10.57 16.36
C ASN A 287 14.54 9.16 16.92
N GLY A 288 14.43 8.13 16.08
CA GLY A 288 14.67 6.73 16.45
C GLY A 288 13.55 6.07 17.27
N SER A 289 12.40 6.73 17.44
CA SER A 289 11.24 6.20 18.16
C SER A 289 10.03 6.03 17.25
N ILE A 290 9.29 4.95 17.43
CA ILE A 290 8.00 4.72 16.77
C ILE A 290 7.01 5.79 17.25
N THR A 291 6.44 6.52 16.29
CA THR A 291 5.51 7.62 16.55
C THR A 291 4.23 7.40 15.75
N PRO A 292 3.04 7.39 16.39
CA PRO A 292 1.77 7.36 15.68
C PRO A 292 1.58 8.58 14.79
N VAL A 293 0.96 8.41 13.62
CA VAL A 293 0.52 9.59 12.85
C VAL A 293 -0.54 10.36 13.65
N PRO A 294 -0.55 11.71 13.67
CA PRO A 294 -1.40 12.46 14.60
C PRO A 294 -2.90 12.32 14.35
N SER A 295 -3.30 12.28 13.07
CA SER A 295 -4.70 12.24 12.66
C SER A 295 -4.96 11.09 11.70
N LEU A 296 -6.18 10.54 11.75
CA LEU A 296 -6.62 9.45 10.88
C LEU A 296 -7.99 9.79 10.28
N TYR A 297 -8.18 9.42 9.03
CA TYR A 297 -9.44 9.33 8.29
C TYR A 297 -9.79 7.87 8.08
N THR A 298 -11.07 7.58 7.83
CA THR A 298 -11.60 6.22 7.65
C THR A 298 -11.40 5.65 6.25
N PHE A 299 -10.77 6.40 5.35
CA PHE A 299 -10.66 6.08 3.93
C PHE A 299 -9.37 6.65 3.32
N GLY A 300 -8.89 5.99 2.26
CA GLY A 300 -7.82 6.49 1.40
C GLY A 300 -8.38 7.06 0.10
N ALA A 301 -7.54 7.72 -0.68
CA ALA A 301 -7.91 8.33 -1.94
C ALA A 301 -6.93 8.06 -3.10
N ASP A 302 -5.69 7.66 -2.82
CA ASP A 302 -4.72 7.36 -3.88
C ASP A 302 -4.97 5.98 -4.49
N THR A 303 -5.34 4.98 -3.69
CA THR A 303 -5.74 3.66 -4.20
C THR A 303 -7.02 3.71 -5.08
N ALA A 304 -6.99 3.02 -6.23
CA ALA A 304 -8.16 2.88 -7.11
C ALA A 304 -9.11 1.73 -6.72
N GLU A 305 -8.63 0.67 -6.07
CA GLU A 305 -9.49 -0.41 -5.59
C GLU A 305 -10.40 0.06 -4.45
N ALA A 306 -11.66 -0.35 -4.48
CA ALA A 306 -12.64 0.08 -3.49
C ALA A 306 -13.13 -1.09 -2.63
N ALA A 307 -13.58 -0.78 -1.41
CA ALA A 307 -14.13 -1.76 -0.49
C ALA A 307 -15.57 -1.40 -0.11
N TYR A 308 -16.45 -2.41 -0.15
CA TYR A 308 -17.78 -2.34 0.43
C TYR A 308 -17.81 -3.01 1.80
N ASN A 309 -18.70 -2.53 2.68
CA ASN A 309 -18.95 -3.05 4.01
C ASN A 309 -17.73 -2.98 4.95
N VAL A 310 -16.93 -1.91 4.88
CA VAL A 310 -15.82 -1.65 5.79
C VAL A 310 -16.09 -0.38 6.57
N TYR A 311 -16.44 -0.53 7.85
CA TYR A 311 -16.60 0.57 8.78
C TYR A 311 -15.43 0.59 9.77
N THR A 312 -14.81 1.75 9.92
CA THR A 312 -13.69 1.96 10.85
C THR A 312 -14.14 2.83 12.03
N THR A 313 -13.84 2.40 13.25
CA THR A 313 -14.09 3.16 14.48
C THR A 313 -12.91 3.13 15.43
N MET A 314 -12.94 3.99 16.45
CA MET A 314 -11.99 3.96 17.55
C MET A 314 -12.58 3.17 18.72
N ASN A 315 -11.86 2.16 19.20
CA ASN A 315 -12.17 1.47 20.44
C ASN A 315 -11.01 1.65 21.42
N ASN A 316 -11.22 2.38 22.52
CA ASN A 316 -10.17 2.69 23.50
C ASN A 316 -8.87 3.26 22.88
N GLY A 317 -9.00 4.15 21.89
CA GLY A 317 -7.84 4.76 21.21
C GLY A 317 -7.23 3.91 20.10
N VAL A 318 -7.79 2.72 19.82
CA VAL A 318 -7.32 1.79 18.80
C VAL A 318 -8.27 1.78 17.58
N PRO A 319 -7.77 2.02 16.36
CA PRO A 319 -8.58 1.86 15.15
C PRO A 319 -8.95 0.39 14.88
N ILE A 320 -10.23 0.13 14.67
CA ILE A 320 -10.76 -1.18 14.29
C ILE A 320 -11.63 -1.03 13.04
N ALA A 321 -11.26 -1.73 11.98
CA ALA A 321 -12.07 -1.91 10.78
C ALA A 321 -12.88 -3.22 10.89
N TYR A 322 -14.19 -3.15 10.68
CA TYR A 322 -15.07 -4.31 10.73
C TYR A 322 -16.19 -4.22 9.71
N ASN A 323 -16.94 -5.32 9.55
CA ASN A 323 -18.07 -5.37 8.64
C ASN A 323 -19.17 -4.36 9.05
N GLY A 324 -19.42 -3.35 8.23
CA GLY A 324 -20.44 -2.33 8.48
C GLY A 324 -20.53 -1.29 7.37
N ILE A 325 -21.53 -0.41 7.45
CA ILE A 325 -21.76 0.66 6.45
C ILE A 325 -20.60 1.65 6.50
N GLU A 326 -19.91 1.82 5.39
CA GLU A 326 -18.78 2.71 5.24
C GLU A 326 -19.19 4.17 5.49
N ASN A 327 -18.30 4.92 6.13
CA ASN A 327 -18.46 6.35 6.32
C ASN A 327 -17.13 7.02 6.00
N LEU A 328 -17.11 7.98 5.07
CA LEU A 328 -15.92 8.74 4.71
C LEU A 328 -15.84 9.97 5.62
N THR A 329 -15.01 9.91 6.65
CA THR A 329 -14.91 10.97 7.66
C THR A 329 -13.53 10.97 8.31
N ILE A 330 -13.22 12.04 9.03
CA ILE A 330 -12.16 11.99 10.03
C ILE A 330 -12.54 10.98 11.13
N LEU A 331 -11.58 10.12 11.48
CA LEU A 331 -11.69 9.13 12.55
C LEU A 331 -11.21 9.71 13.89
N THR A 332 -10.05 10.38 13.90
CA THR A 332 -9.49 11.03 15.10
C THR A 332 -8.45 12.09 14.74
N ASN A 333 -8.29 13.10 15.61
CA ASN A 333 -7.20 14.08 15.58
C ASN A 333 -6.10 13.78 16.62
N ASN A 334 -6.22 12.66 17.33
CA ASN A 334 -5.36 12.32 18.46
C ASN A 334 -5.12 10.80 18.48
N PHE A 335 -4.55 10.26 17.41
CA PHE A 335 -4.08 8.88 17.44
C PHE A 335 -2.74 8.84 18.18
N SER A 336 -2.69 8.10 19.29
CA SER A 336 -1.55 8.11 20.22
C SER A 336 -1.18 6.74 20.77
N VAL A 337 -1.90 5.68 20.38
CA VAL A 337 -1.64 4.31 20.86
C VAL A 337 -0.58 3.67 19.97
N ILE A 338 0.39 2.99 20.59
CA ILE A 338 1.38 2.16 19.90
C ILE A 338 0.99 0.70 20.11
N LEU A 339 0.84 -0.03 19.01
CA LEU A 339 0.38 -1.43 18.98
C LEU A 339 1.51 -2.44 18.67
N ILE A 340 2.73 -1.93 18.47
CA ILE A 340 3.92 -2.68 18.04
C ILE A 340 5.02 -2.62 19.08
#